data_AF-A0A7V1AHX4-F1
#
_entry.id   AF-A0A7V1AHX4-F1
#
_cell.length_a   1.000
_cell.length_b   1.000
_cell.length_c   1.000
_cell.angle_alpha   90.00
_cell.angle_beta   90.00
_cell.angle_gamma   90.00
#
_symmetry.space_group_name_H-M   'P 1'
#
loop_
_entity.id
_entity.type
_entity.pdbx_description
1 polymer ?
#
loop_
_entity_poly.entity_id
_entity_poly.type
_entity_poly.pdbx_seq_one_letter_code
_entity_poly.pdbx_strand_id
1 'polypeptide(L)'
;MKILFPAMRGRMGNRDFYIAMIKLSLSPKLFSFHDWAELPPEQRAQRVLQKNRIPDITQYIVDNEDGYIFSSLTASYKGEALFKPSTESSDIGILELPLESQFVINDGQHRMAAIKEALKENPELGNETISVVLFPFEDLDRMQQMFSDLNRTVKTTSKSLNILYNRRDLLAQIVLDAIESVSVFKNLVDKDRISLPLRSPKLFTLSAVYDASSKLVGVVTTENQNEKAEVISKYWESVGENIREWKQVQQGELRPSELRPEYVHTHAVVLWGMGAMGRTLIQEHPNNWQSQLSRLSDIDWRRTNKEWQGVCMQDADIVNRIQTRKNTTVFLKAKMGLGLSPTKGTSEEKLKTEILKKGPKTNLPLRIKNGFILHGELRHLSNAKDVLIEVLKTLSDVDYTFLERFASLPKHGRTRRFVAPNREDLYPGRSDLASEFSHEFKPGWWVGTNVSKQQIRKIIELACEVARLNFGSQLKIYLG
;
A
#
# COMPACT_ATOMS: atom_id res chain seq x y z
N MET A 1 -44.34 21.01 -11.97
CA MET A 1 -43.24 22.01 -11.96
C MET A 1 -42.01 21.37 -12.61
N LYS A 2 -41.11 22.14 -13.21
CA LYS A 2 -39.91 21.63 -13.88
C LYS A 2 -38.65 22.26 -13.30
N ILE A 3 -37.55 21.49 -13.27
CA ILE A 3 -36.20 21.97 -13.00
C ILE A 3 -35.55 22.28 -14.35
N LEU A 4 -34.92 23.45 -14.45
CA LEU A 4 -34.30 23.93 -15.68
C LEU A 4 -32.81 24.13 -15.42
N PHE A 5 -31.96 23.46 -16.21
CA PHE A 5 -30.52 23.65 -16.16
C PHE A 5 -30.03 24.20 -17.49
N PRO A 6 -29.31 25.34 -17.50
CA PRO A 6 -28.40 25.65 -18.59
C PRO A 6 -27.37 24.51 -18.68
N ALA A 7 -27.32 23.84 -19.83
CA ALA A 7 -26.53 22.64 -20.00
C ALA A 7 -25.92 22.55 -21.40
N MET A 8 -24.77 21.89 -21.46
CA MET A 8 -24.17 21.45 -22.71
C MET A 8 -24.44 19.96 -22.90
N ARG A 9 -25.03 19.57 -24.03
CA ARG A 9 -25.20 18.17 -24.43
C ARG A 9 -23.92 17.68 -25.09
N GLY A 10 -23.45 16.51 -24.67
CA GLY A 10 -22.35 15.80 -25.31
C GLY A 10 -22.74 14.36 -25.57
N ARG A 11 -21.94 13.66 -26.38
CA ARG A 11 -22.11 12.23 -26.66
C ARG A 11 -20.83 11.47 -26.31
N MET A 12 -20.94 10.47 -25.45
CA MET A 12 -19.83 9.59 -25.04
C MET A 12 -20.17 8.14 -25.41
N GLY A 13 -19.49 7.62 -26.43
CA GLY A 13 -19.91 6.39 -27.09
C GLY A 13 -21.29 6.57 -27.73
N ASN A 14 -22.26 5.75 -27.32
CA ASN A 14 -23.64 5.84 -27.79
C ASN A 14 -24.61 6.51 -26.80
N ARG A 15 -24.09 7.21 -25.78
CA ARG A 15 -24.91 7.86 -24.76
C ARG A 15 -24.80 9.36 -24.86
N ASP A 16 -25.94 10.02 -24.83
CA ASP A 16 -26.00 11.45 -24.57
C ASP A 16 -25.82 11.70 -23.07
N PHE A 17 -25.10 12.76 -22.75
CA PHE A 17 -24.90 13.24 -21.40
C PHE A 17 -24.93 14.76 -21.40
N TYR A 18 -25.14 15.34 -20.23
CA TYR A 18 -25.27 16.80 -20.09
C TYR A 18 -24.29 17.31 -19.05
N ILE A 19 -23.67 18.45 -19.30
CA ILE A 19 -22.86 19.16 -18.31
C ILE A 19 -23.61 20.42 -17.90
N ALA A 20 -23.85 20.58 -16.60
CA ALA A 20 -24.50 21.77 -16.03
C ALA A 20 -23.66 22.35 -14.88
N MET A 21 -23.70 23.67 -14.72
CA MET A 21 -23.17 24.34 -13.53
C MET A 21 -24.29 24.45 -12.50
N ILE A 22 -24.08 23.87 -11.32
CA ILE A 22 -25.08 23.85 -10.24
C ILE A 22 -24.58 24.67 -9.08
N LYS A 23 -25.40 25.60 -8.58
CA LYS A 23 -25.10 26.37 -7.37
C LYS A 23 -24.89 25.44 -6.18
N LEU A 24 -23.88 25.71 -5.36
CA LEU A 24 -23.60 24.89 -4.18
C LEU A 24 -24.80 24.84 -3.24
N SER A 25 -25.52 25.97 -3.06
CA SER A 25 -26.75 26.04 -2.26
C SER A 25 -27.90 25.12 -2.74
N LEU A 26 -27.91 24.79 -4.04
CA LEU A 26 -28.92 23.93 -4.65
C LEU A 26 -28.50 22.45 -4.63
N SER A 27 -27.19 22.18 -4.66
CA SER A 27 -26.67 20.82 -4.79
C SER A 27 -27.14 19.84 -3.70
N PRO A 28 -27.19 20.16 -2.38
CA PRO A 28 -27.69 19.22 -1.37
C PRO A 28 -29.19 18.93 -1.47
N LYS A 29 -29.94 19.81 -2.14
CA LYS A 29 -31.40 19.68 -2.34
C LYS A 29 -31.71 18.81 -3.55
N LEU A 30 -30.88 18.85 -4.59
CA LEU A 30 -31.04 18.05 -5.81
C LEU A 30 -30.60 16.61 -5.62
N PHE A 31 -29.48 16.38 -4.92
CA PHE A 31 -28.93 15.04 -4.78
C PHE A 31 -29.48 14.34 -3.54
N SER A 32 -30.18 13.24 -3.75
CA SER A 32 -30.72 12.41 -2.66
C SER A 32 -29.60 11.59 -2.03
N PHE A 33 -29.41 11.76 -0.72
CA PHE A 33 -28.58 10.86 0.09
C PHE A 33 -29.47 9.74 0.63
N HIS A 34 -29.62 8.66 -0.13
CA HIS A 34 -30.23 7.44 0.40
C HIS A 34 -29.25 6.73 1.32
N ASP A 35 -29.73 6.20 2.44
CA ASP A 35 -28.90 5.36 3.31
C ASP A 35 -28.81 3.94 2.71
N TRP A 36 -27.86 3.78 1.79
CA TRP A 36 -27.59 2.50 1.13
C TRP A 36 -27.03 1.44 2.10
N ALA A 37 -26.73 1.79 3.36
CA ALA A 37 -26.17 0.85 4.33
C ALA A 37 -27.13 -0.30 4.68
N GLU A 38 -28.44 -0.04 4.63
CA GLU A 38 -29.48 -1.03 4.96
C GLU A 38 -29.72 -2.07 3.85
N LEU A 39 -29.26 -1.78 2.62
CA LEU A 39 -29.38 -2.69 1.47
C LEU A 39 -28.14 -3.60 1.34
N PRO A 40 -28.29 -4.86 0.88
CA PRO A 40 -27.15 -5.69 0.47
C PRO A 40 -26.31 -5.02 -0.63
N PRO A 41 -24.97 -5.22 -0.67
CA PRO A 41 -24.08 -4.60 -1.65
C PRO A 41 -24.55 -4.69 -3.11
N GLU A 42 -25.13 -5.83 -3.49
CA GLU A 42 -25.62 -6.14 -4.84
C GLU A 42 -26.82 -5.26 -5.23
N GLN A 43 -27.54 -4.71 -4.25
CA GLN A 43 -28.72 -3.86 -4.45
C GLN A 43 -28.40 -2.36 -4.35
N ARG A 44 -27.12 -2.00 -4.12
CA ARG A 44 -26.73 -0.59 -3.96
C ARG A 44 -26.38 0.03 -5.31
N ALA A 45 -26.90 1.23 -5.54
CA ALA A 45 -26.47 2.09 -6.66
C ALA A 45 -25.24 2.93 -6.31
N GLN A 46 -24.81 2.95 -5.05
CA GLN A 46 -23.68 3.73 -4.53
C GLN A 46 -22.94 3.00 -3.40
N ARG A 47 -21.69 3.38 -3.15
CA ARG A 47 -20.94 2.89 -1.99
C ARG A 47 -21.35 3.61 -0.71
N VAL A 48 -21.29 2.91 0.42
CA VAL A 48 -21.52 3.50 1.74
C VAL A 48 -20.56 4.68 1.97
N LEU A 49 -21.12 5.81 2.40
CA LEU A 49 -20.37 7.02 2.67
C LEU A 49 -19.47 6.83 3.90
N GLN A 50 -18.17 7.02 3.70
CA GLN A 50 -17.20 7.02 4.80
C GLN A 50 -17.22 8.37 5.52
N LYS A 51 -17.99 8.46 6.61
CA LYS A 51 -18.21 9.72 7.34
C LYS A 51 -16.94 10.36 7.89
N ASN A 52 -15.93 9.55 8.23
CA ASN A 52 -14.63 10.01 8.71
C ASN A 52 -13.84 10.85 7.69
N ARG A 53 -14.18 10.80 6.40
CA ARG A 53 -13.52 11.61 5.36
C ARG A 53 -14.12 12.99 5.16
N ILE A 54 -15.31 13.24 5.71
CA ILE A 54 -16.05 14.49 5.47
C ILE A 54 -15.33 15.69 6.10
N PRO A 55 -14.89 15.65 7.38
CA PRO A 55 -14.29 16.80 8.04
C PRO A 55 -13.09 17.38 7.28
N ASP A 56 -12.15 16.54 6.85
CA ASP A 56 -10.95 16.99 6.12
C ASP A 56 -11.30 17.69 4.80
N ILE A 57 -12.34 17.23 4.09
CA ILE A 57 -12.77 17.83 2.82
C ILE A 57 -13.54 19.12 3.07
N THR A 58 -14.36 19.17 4.13
CA THR A 58 -15.07 20.39 4.56
C THR A 58 -14.07 21.48 4.91
N GLN A 59 -13.06 21.15 5.73
CA GLN A 59 -12.01 22.08 6.10
C GLN A 59 -11.21 22.54 4.88
N TYR A 60 -10.94 21.66 3.92
CA TYR A 60 -10.29 22.05 2.66
C TYR A 60 -11.05 23.13 1.89
N ILE A 61 -12.40 23.12 1.91
CA ILE A 61 -13.22 24.15 1.27
C ILE A 61 -13.11 25.46 2.08
N VAL A 62 -13.39 25.39 3.38
CA VAL A 62 -13.49 26.56 4.28
C VAL A 62 -12.14 27.27 4.47
N ASP A 63 -11.04 26.53 4.58
CA ASP A 63 -9.70 27.13 4.73
C ASP A 63 -9.15 27.74 3.44
N ASN A 64 -9.81 27.51 2.30
CA ASN A 64 -9.25 27.84 0.99
C ASN A 64 -10.30 28.42 0.05
N GLU A 65 -11.19 29.28 0.55
CA GLU A 65 -12.30 29.87 -0.22
C GLU A 65 -11.82 30.52 -1.53
N ASP A 66 -10.64 31.16 -1.51
CA ASP A 66 -10.06 31.83 -2.69
C ASP A 66 -9.47 30.87 -3.75
N GLY A 67 -9.38 29.56 -3.49
CA GLY A 67 -8.64 28.67 -4.39
C GLY A 67 -8.76 27.17 -4.14
N TYR A 68 -9.81 26.70 -3.48
CA TYR A 68 -10.11 25.27 -3.44
C TYR A 68 -10.58 24.82 -4.84
N ILE A 69 -10.34 23.55 -5.18
CA ILE A 69 -10.72 23.02 -6.49
C ILE A 69 -11.27 21.61 -6.37
N PHE A 70 -12.38 21.36 -7.06
CA PHE A 70 -12.92 20.03 -7.30
C PHE A 70 -13.09 19.78 -8.79
N SER A 71 -12.92 18.51 -9.20
CA SER A 71 -13.40 18.06 -10.51
C SER A 71 -14.94 18.09 -10.55
N SER A 72 -15.54 17.77 -11.71
CA SER A 72 -16.99 17.65 -11.79
C SER A 72 -17.53 16.54 -10.86
N LEU A 73 -18.78 16.69 -10.42
CA LEU A 73 -19.57 15.57 -9.91
C LEU A 73 -20.12 14.78 -11.09
N THR A 74 -20.33 13.48 -10.92
CA THR A 74 -21.07 12.66 -11.90
C THR A 74 -22.33 12.13 -11.23
N ALA A 75 -23.47 12.35 -11.85
CA ALA A 75 -24.76 11.89 -11.35
C ALA A 75 -25.64 11.37 -12.48
N SER A 76 -26.55 10.47 -12.12
CA SER A 76 -27.58 9.96 -13.01
C SER A 76 -28.95 10.45 -12.57
N TYR A 77 -29.80 10.84 -13.51
CA TYR A 77 -31.15 11.32 -13.20
C TYR A 77 -32.22 10.31 -13.64
N LYS A 78 -33.24 10.12 -12.81
CA LYS A 78 -34.46 9.37 -13.14
C LYS A 78 -35.58 10.34 -13.46
N GLY A 79 -36.00 10.39 -14.71
CA GLY A 79 -37.08 11.27 -15.19
C GLY A 79 -36.98 11.49 -16.70
N GLU A 80 -38.10 11.87 -17.31
CA GLU A 80 -38.14 12.22 -18.73
C GLU A 80 -37.48 13.58 -18.96
N ALA A 81 -36.22 13.56 -19.39
CA ALA A 81 -35.49 14.77 -19.74
C ALA A 81 -35.89 15.29 -21.13
N LEU A 82 -36.11 16.60 -21.25
CA LEU A 82 -36.25 17.29 -22.52
C LEU A 82 -35.13 18.31 -22.66
N PHE A 83 -34.26 18.13 -23.66
CA PHE A 83 -33.23 19.11 -23.98
C PHE A 83 -33.72 20.06 -25.08
N LYS A 84 -33.74 21.35 -24.77
CA LYS A 84 -34.10 22.42 -25.71
C LYS A 84 -32.83 23.16 -26.14
N PRO A 85 -32.30 22.91 -27.35
CA PRO A 85 -31.11 23.61 -27.84
C PRO A 85 -31.37 25.11 -27.98
N SER A 86 -30.30 25.90 -27.88
CA SER A 86 -30.32 27.32 -28.19
C SER A 86 -30.38 27.52 -29.70
N THR A 87 -30.73 28.74 -30.12
CA THR A 87 -30.74 29.11 -31.54
C THR A 87 -29.33 29.16 -32.15
N GLU A 88 -28.30 29.34 -31.32
CA GLU A 88 -26.92 29.52 -31.77
C GLU A 88 -26.11 28.22 -31.78
N SER A 89 -26.48 27.22 -30.98
CA SER A 89 -25.80 25.93 -30.92
C SER A 89 -26.77 24.80 -30.57
N SER A 90 -26.73 23.73 -31.35
CA SER A 90 -27.53 22.52 -31.11
C SER A 90 -27.12 21.75 -29.86
N ASP A 91 -25.93 22.03 -29.32
CA ASP A 91 -25.38 21.31 -28.16
C ASP A 91 -25.35 22.15 -26.89
N ILE A 92 -25.75 23.42 -26.96
CA ILE A 92 -25.93 24.28 -25.78
C ILE A 92 -27.41 24.59 -25.65
N GLY A 93 -27.98 24.45 -24.46
CA GLY A 93 -29.42 24.63 -24.30
C GLY A 93 -29.90 24.53 -22.87
N ILE A 94 -31.20 24.34 -22.71
CA ILE A 94 -31.85 24.11 -21.43
C ILE A 94 -32.24 22.64 -21.33
N LEU A 95 -31.71 21.95 -20.32
CA LEU A 95 -32.18 20.64 -19.90
C LEU A 95 -33.37 20.81 -18.95
N GLU A 96 -34.54 20.37 -19.38
CA GLU A 96 -35.75 20.34 -18.56
C GLU A 96 -35.95 18.95 -17.94
N LEU A 97 -36.16 18.93 -16.63
CA LEU A 97 -36.47 17.72 -15.87
C LEU A 97 -37.72 17.94 -15.01
N PRO A 98 -38.58 16.93 -14.81
CA PRO A 98 -39.65 17.00 -13.82
C PRO A 98 -39.11 17.30 -12.42
N LEU A 99 -39.85 18.02 -11.57
CA LEU A 99 -39.41 18.40 -10.22
C LEU A 99 -39.19 17.17 -9.32
N GLU A 100 -39.97 16.12 -9.54
CA GLU A 100 -39.92 14.82 -8.89
C GLU A 100 -38.76 13.93 -9.36
N SER A 101 -37.93 14.41 -10.30
CA SER A 101 -36.80 13.64 -10.80
C SER A 101 -35.81 13.33 -9.68
N GLN A 102 -35.33 12.10 -9.63
CA GLN A 102 -34.37 11.66 -8.63
C GLN A 102 -32.95 11.71 -9.19
N PHE A 103 -32.00 12.27 -8.44
CA PHE A 103 -30.60 12.32 -8.82
C PHE A 103 -29.76 11.40 -7.92
N VAL A 104 -29.02 10.49 -8.55
CA VAL A 104 -28.15 9.53 -7.90
C VAL A 104 -26.70 9.86 -8.25
N ILE A 105 -25.89 10.23 -7.26
CA ILE A 105 -24.46 10.50 -7.45
C ILE A 105 -23.72 9.20 -7.78
N ASN A 106 -23.00 9.17 -8.92
CA ASN A 106 -22.11 8.08 -9.30
C ASN A 106 -20.67 8.32 -8.81
N ASP A 107 -20.20 9.57 -8.85
CA ASP A 107 -18.90 9.99 -8.31
C ASP A 107 -18.98 11.36 -7.65
N GLY A 108 -18.22 11.53 -6.57
CA GLY A 108 -18.15 12.77 -5.80
C GLY A 108 -19.06 12.83 -4.57
N GLN A 109 -19.60 11.70 -4.09
CA GLN A 109 -20.46 11.66 -2.90
C GLN A 109 -19.84 12.30 -1.64
N HIS A 110 -18.53 12.15 -1.44
CA HIS A 110 -17.80 12.74 -0.32
C HIS A 110 -17.65 14.25 -0.47
N ARG A 111 -17.45 14.73 -1.70
CA ARG A 111 -17.40 16.16 -2.03
C ARG A 111 -18.75 16.81 -1.80
N MET A 112 -19.83 16.17 -2.26
CA MET A 112 -21.19 16.65 -2.01
C MET A 112 -21.54 16.67 -0.51
N ALA A 113 -21.17 15.63 0.25
CA ALA A 113 -21.37 15.63 1.69
C ALA A 113 -20.58 16.75 2.39
N ALA A 114 -19.33 16.98 1.97
CA ALA A 114 -18.50 18.05 2.50
C ALA A 114 -19.01 19.45 2.16
N ILE A 115 -19.49 19.68 0.92
CA ILE A 115 -20.15 20.92 0.51
C ILE A 115 -21.36 21.21 1.41
N LYS A 116 -22.17 20.18 1.73
CA LYS A 116 -23.32 20.33 2.62
C LYS A 116 -22.90 20.79 4.02
N GLU A 117 -21.80 20.27 4.56
CA GLU A 117 -21.30 20.70 5.87
C GLU A 117 -20.63 22.07 5.80
N ALA A 118 -19.84 22.36 4.75
CA ALA A 118 -19.20 23.66 4.53
C ALA A 118 -20.22 24.80 4.43
N LEU A 119 -21.37 24.57 3.79
CA LEU A 119 -22.46 25.55 3.71
C LEU A 119 -23.09 25.89 5.07
N LYS A 120 -22.95 25.02 6.08
CA LYS A 120 -23.41 25.33 7.44
C LYS A 120 -22.43 26.25 8.15
N GLU A 121 -21.13 26.12 7.84
CA GLU A 121 -20.07 26.94 8.42
C GLU A 121 -19.98 28.30 7.73
N ASN A 122 -20.01 28.32 6.40
CA ASN A 122 -20.07 29.52 5.58
C ASN A 122 -21.17 29.43 4.51
N PRO A 123 -22.35 30.05 4.75
CA PRO A 123 -23.45 30.10 3.77
C PRO A 123 -23.12 30.83 2.46
N GLU A 124 -22.14 31.74 2.42
CA GLU A 124 -21.80 32.52 1.22
C GLU A 124 -21.25 31.65 0.07
N LEU A 125 -20.62 30.51 0.41
CA LEU A 125 -20.22 29.47 -0.54
C LEU A 125 -21.40 29.01 -1.42
N GLY A 126 -22.63 29.19 -0.95
CA GLY A 126 -23.85 28.85 -1.68
C GLY A 126 -24.02 29.55 -3.04
N ASN A 127 -23.32 30.67 -3.25
CA ASN A 127 -23.32 31.44 -4.50
C ASN A 127 -22.40 30.85 -5.57
N GLU A 128 -21.41 30.05 -5.17
CA GLU A 128 -20.49 29.38 -6.08
C GLU A 128 -21.16 28.23 -6.83
N THR A 129 -20.49 27.73 -7.87
CA THR A 129 -21.03 26.65 -8.71
C THR A 129 -20.05 25.50 -8.83
N ILE A 130 -20.58 24.28 -8.94
CA ILE A 130 -19.83 23.08 -9.28
C ILE A 130 -20.34 22.50 -10.59
N SER A 131 -19.42 22.02 -11.42
CA SER A 131 -19.76 21.29 -12.63
C SER A 131 -20.34 19.91 -12.28
N VAL A 132 -21.47 19.56 -12.90
CA VAL A 132 -22.09 18.25 -12.78
C VAL A 132 -22.30 17.64 -14.16
N VAL A 133 -21.78 16.42 -14.33
CA VAL A 133 -22.03 15.56 -15.50
C VAL A 133 -23.23 14.69 -15.20
N LEU A 134 -24.28 14.83 -16.01
CA LEU A 134 -25.59 14.20 -15.86
C LEU A 134 -25.81 13.15 -16.94
N PHE A 135 -26.05 11.91 -16.51
CA PHE A 135 -26.45 10.81 -17.37
C PHE A 135 -27.92 10.42 -17.13
N PRO A 136 -28.68 9.98 -18.14
CA PRO A 136 -29.95 9.34 -17.90
C PRO A 136 -29.73 8.05 -17.10
N PHE A 137 -30.59 7.80 -16.11
CA PHE A 137 -30.61 6.53 -15.41
C PHE A 137 -31.17 5.44 -16.34
N GLU A 138 -30.42 4.36 -16.53
CA GLU A 138 -30.83 3.19 -17.31
C GLU A 138 -31.40 2.11 -16.36
N ASP A 139 -30.51 1.44 -15.62
CA ASP A 139 -30.85 0.42 -14.63
C ASP A 139 -29.76 0.33 -13.53
N LEU A 140 -29.94 -0.57 -12.56
CA LEU A 140 -29.00 -0.74 -11.45
C LEU A 140 -27.65 -1.32 -11.90
N ASP A 141 -27.66 -2.32 -12.78
CA ASP A 141 -26.43 -2.97 -13.28
C ASP A 141 -25.54 -1.94 -13.99
N ARG A 142 -26.17 -1.04 -14.75
CA ARG A 142 -25.51 0.06 -15.43
C ARG A 142 -24.90 1.05 -14.46
N MET A 143 -25.60 1.41 -13.39
CA MET A 143 -25.06 2.29 -12.35
C MET A 143 -23.83 1.69 -11.69
N GLN A 144 -23.85 0.37 -11.42
CA GLN A 144 -22.72 -0.36 -10.87
C GLN A 144 -21.54 -0.42 -11.85
N GLN A 145 -21.82 -0.64 -13.15
CA GLN A 145 -20.79 -0.61 -14.18
C GLN A 145 -20.16 0.78 -14.31
N MET A 146 -20.96 1.85 -14.32
CA MET A 146 -20.46 3.22 -14.34
C MET A 146 -19.59 3.53 -13.13
N PHE A 147 -19.99 3.10 -11.93
CA PHE A 147 -19.16 3.23 -10.73
C PHE A 147 -17.82 2.51 -10.90
N SER A 148 -17.81 1.29 -11.44
CA SER A 148 -16.58 0.55 -11.72
C SER A 148 -15.69 1.29 -12.74
N ASP A 149 -16.27 1.74 -13.84
CA ASP A 149 -15.57 2.44 -14.93
C ASP A 149 -14.91 3.74 -14.44
N LEU A 150 -15.62 4.53 -13.63
CA LEU A 150 -15.11 5.78 -13.05
C LEU A 150 -13.94 5.55 -12.08
N ASN A 151 -13.87 4.40 -11.41
CA ASN A 151 -12.81 4.10 -10.44
C ASN A 151 -11.68 3.24 -11.01
N ARG A 152 -11.90 2.51 -12.10
CA ARG A 152 -10.95 1.53 -12.65
C ARG A 152 -9.62 2.15 -13.10
N THR A 153 -9.65 3.35 -13.66
CA THR A 153 -8.46 4.01 -14.24
C THR A 153 -7.83 5.04 -13.30
N VAL A 154 -8.44 5.30 -12.14
CA VAL A 154 -7.94 6.27 -11.17
C VAL A 154 -6.67 5.72 -10.52
N LYS A 155 -5.52 6.20 -11.00
CA LYS A 155 -4.24 5.99 -10.33
C LYS A 155 -4.06 7.05 -9.26
N THR A 156 -4.01 6.63 -8.00
CA THR A 156 -3.63 7.54 -6.91
C THR A 156 -2.22 8.06 -7.14
N THR A 157 -2.06 9.37 -7.08
CA THR A 157 -0.75 10.02 -7.05
C THR A 157 0.08 9.50 -5.87
N SER A 158 1.40 9.44 -6.04
CA SER A 158 2.27 9.01 -4.95
C SER A 158 2.23 10.02 -3.81
N LYS A 159 2.48 9.54 -2.58
CA LYS A 159 2.60 10.43 -1.42
C LYS A 159 3.73 11.44 -1.60
N SER A 160 4.85 11.03 -2.20
CA SER A 160 5.99 11.92 -2.49
C SER A 160 5.56 13.06 -3.43
N LEU A 161 4.81 12.76 -4.49
CA LEU A 161 4.33 13.78 -5.44
C LEU A 161 3.32 14.73 -4.79
N ASN A 162 2.41 14.21 -3.94
CA ASN A 162 1.48 15.03 -3.18
C ASN A 162 2.22 15.99 -2.23
N ILE A 163 3.26 15.52 -1.53
CA ILE A 163 4.10 16.38 -0.68
C ILE A 163 4.83 17.43 -1.52
N LEU A 164 5.36 17.04 -2.68
CA LEU A 164 6.11 17.93 -3.56
C LEU A 164 5.28 19.12 -4.07
N TYR A 165 4.00 18.89 -4.37
CA TYR A 165 3.10 19.90 -4.93
C TYR A 165 2.25 20.62 -3.90
N ASN A 166 2.07 20.07 -2.70
CA ASN A 166 1.25 20.69 -1.67
C ASN A 166 1.98 21.86 -0.99
N ARG A 167 1.87 23.06 -1.58
CA ARG A 167 2.41 24.30 -1.03
C ARG A 167 1.65 24.81 0.21
N ARG A 168 0.51 24.22 0.58
CA ARG A 168 -0.26 24.60 1.77
C ARG A 168 0.23 23.90 3.04
N ASP A 169 0.96 22.80 2.88
CA ASP A 169 1.55 22.07 4.00
C ASP A 169 2.89 22.70 4.40
N LEU A 170 2.91 23.38 5.55
CA LEU A 170 4.12 24.02 6.10
C LEU A 170 5.23 23.00 6.37
N LEU A 171 4.90 21.80 6.86
CA LEU A 171 5.90 20.75 7.07
C LEU A 171 6.48 20.27 5.73
N ALA A 172 5.66 20.18 4.69
CA ALA A 172 6.13 19.81 3.35
C ALA A 172 7.14 20.82 2.83
N GLN A 173 6.88 22.13 3.01
CA GLN A 173 7.81 23.19 2.62
C GLN A 173 9.14 23.06 3.35
N ILE A 174 9.12 22.95 4.68
CA ILE A 174 10.32 22.79 5.51
C ILE A 174 11.13 21.55 5.09
N VAL A 175 10.45 20.43 4.83
CA VAL A 175 11.11 19.19 4.41
C VAL A 175 11.72 19.34 3.02
N LEU A 176 11.06 20.02 2.09
CA LEU A 176 11.59 20.30 0.75
C LEU A 176 12.84 21.18 0.81
N ASP A 177 12.91 22.12 1.74
CA ASP A 177 14.12 22.93 1.95
C ASP A 177 15.22 22.10 2.62
N ALA A 178 14.86 21.25 3.60
CA ALA A 178 15.80 20.37 4.30
C ALA A 178 16.46 19.36 3.34
N ILE A 179 15.73 18.79 2.38
CA ILE A 179 16.34 17.84 1.44
C ILE A 179 17.33 18.48 0.46
N GLU A 180 17.31 19.80 0.29
CA GLU A 180 18.27 20.54 -0.54
C GLU A 180 19.45 21.10 0.25
N SER A 181 19.25 21.37 1.55
CA SER A 181 20.24 22.01 2.43
C SER A 181 20.99 21.03 3.33
N VAL A 182 20.32 20.02 3.89
CA VAL A 182 20.93 19.00 4.75
C VAL A 182 21.78 18.08 3.91
N SER A 183 23.05 17.93 4.29
CA SER A 183 24.06 17.27 3.46
C SER A 183 23.62 15.85 3.09
N VAL A 184 23.06 15.11 4.04
CA VAL A 184 22.75 13.68 3.89
C VAL A 184 21.55 13.38 3.00
N PHE A 185 20.73 14.40 2.75
CA PHE A 185 19.58 14.29 1.86
C PHE A 185 19.84 14.88 0.48
N LYS A 186 20.73 15.87 0.39
CA LYS A 186 21.04 16.56 -0.86
C LYS A 186 21.36 15.57 -1.97
N ASN A 187 20.62 15.66 -3.07
CA ASN A 187 20.68 14.76 -4.23
C ASN A 187 20.37 13.27 -3.97
N LEU A 188 20.05 12.86 -2.75
CA LEU A 188 19.87 11.46 -2.33
C LEU A 188 18.41 11.10 -2.03
N VAL A 189 17.47 12.03 -2.24
CA VAL A 189 16.03 11.83 -2.06
C VAL A 189 15.31 11.72 -3.41
N ASP A 190 14.47 10.69 -3.56
CA ASP A 190 13.53 10.53 -4.68
C ASP A 190 12.20 11.23 -4.35
N LYS A 191 11.80 12.18 -5.20
CA LYS A 191 10.62 13.03 -4.97
C LYS A 191 9.33 12.51 -5.61
N ASP A 192 9.38 11.39 -6.33
CA ASP A 192 8.26 10.89 -7.14
C ASP A 192 7.83 9.49 -6.73
N ARG A 193 8.77 8.54 -6.63
CA ARG A 193 8.43 7.13 -6.46
C ARG A 193 7.91 6.82 -5.06
N ILE A 194 7.00 5.85 -4.98
CA ILE A 194 6.50 5.27 -3.72
C ILE A 194 7.59 4.41 -3.05
N SER A 195 8.43 3.77 -3.85
CA SER A 195 9.54 2.93 -3.38
C SER A 195 10.72 3.02 -4.35
N LEU A 196 11.92 2.89 -3.80
CA LEU A 196 13.15 2.91 -4.60
C LEU A 196 13.38 1.56 -5.29
N PRO A 197 13.63 1.54 -6.62
CA PRO A 197 14.06 0.31 -7.28
C PRO A 197 15.46 -0.12 -6.81
N LEU A 198 15.81 -1.39 -7.05
CA LEU A 198 17.06 -2.00 -6.58
C LEU A 198 18.30 -1.19 -7.00
N ARG A 199 18.34 -0.70 -8.25
CA ARG A 199 19.44 0.09 -8.80
C ARG A 199 19.27 1.61 -8.65
N SER A 200 18.36 2.07 -7.79
CA SER A 200 18.15 3.51 -7.58
C SER A 200 19.43 4.18 -7.05
N PRO A 201 19.82 5.34 -7.61
CA PRO A 201 20.91 6.16 -7.08
C PRO A 201 20.48 7.02 -5.87
N LYS A 202 19.24 6.88 -5.38
CA LYS A 202 18.73 7.61 -4.21
C LYS A 202 18.80 6.74 -2.96
N LEU A 203 18.98 7.33 -1.78
CA LEU A 203 18.91 6.60 -0.50
C LEU A 203 17.50 6.58 0.07
N PHE A 204 16.75 7.66 -0.09
CA PHE A 204 15.46 7.85 0.57
C PHE A 204 14.37 8.27 -0.42
N THR A 205 13.11 8.09 -0.04
CA THR A 205 11.96 8.71 -0.70
C THR A 205 11.53 9.95 0.08
N LEU A 206 11.04 10.98 -0.60
CA LEU A 206 10.54 12.21 0.04
C LEU A 206 9.48 11.91 1.11
N SER A 207 8.56 10.99 0.82
CA SER A 207 7.55 10.55 1.79
C SER A 207 8.13 9.94 3.08
N ALA A 208 9.30 9.31 3.02
CA ALA A 208 9.94 8.71 4.19
C ALA A 208 10.63 9.77 5.06
N VAL A 209 11.29 10.74 4.42
CA VAL A 209 11.88 11.90 5.12
C VAL A 209 10.78 12.75 5.75
N TYR A 210 9.71 13.04 5.01
CA TYR A 210 8.56 13.78 5.53
C TYR A 210 7.93 13.08 6.74
N ASP A 211 7.66 11.77 6.66
CA ASP A 211 7.04 11.04 7.76
C ASP A 211 7.93 10.99 9.00
N ALA A 212 9.24 10.87 8.81
CA ALA A 212 10.21 10.89 9.90
C ALA A 212 10.32 12.28 10.55
N SER A 213 10.40 13.34 9.75
CA SER A 213 10.39 14.73 10.22
C SER A 213 9.09 15.08 10.94
N SER A 214 7.93 14.64 10.44
CA SER A 214 6.64 14.79 11.13
C SER A 214 6.67 14.17 12.52
N LYS A 215 7.33 13.01 12.69
CA LYS A 215 7.46 12.38 14.01
C LYS A 215 8.45 13.08 14.93
N LEU A 216 9.48 13.70 14.37
CA LEU A 216 10.43 14.52 15.10
C LEU A 216 9.76 15.75 15.71
N VAL A 217 9.08 16.57 14.88
CA VAL A 217 8.60 17.90 15.32
C VAL A 217 7.12 17.96 15.68
N GLY A 218 6.30 17.02 15.21
CA GLY A 218 4.84 17.06 15.38
C GLY A 218 4.15 18.01 14.40
N VAL A 219 3.14 18.74 14.90
CA VAL A 219 2.34 19.68 14.11
C VAL A 219 3.15 20.97 13.88
N VAL A 220 3.16 21.44 12.64
CA VAL A 220 3.81 22.70 12.24
C VAL A 220 2.72 23.75 11.99
N THR A 221 2.91 24.93 12.55
CA THR A 221 2.03 26.09 12.38
C THR A 221 2.85 27.30 11.95
N THR A 222 2.18 28.37 11.53
CA THR A 222 2.81 29.64 11.15
C THR A 222 3.68 30.23 12.25
N GLU A 223 3.33 29.99 13.52
CA GLU A 223 4.01 30.53 14.69
C GLU A 223 5.31 29.76 15.00
N ASN A 224 5.37 28.46 14.69
CA ASN A 224 6.49 27.60 15.08
C ASN A 224 7.34 27.07 13.91
N GLN A 225 6.95 27.38 12.67
CA GLN A 225 7.61 26.86 11.46
C GLN A 225 9.14 27.08 11.43
N ASN A 226 9.62 28.25 11.86
CA ASN A 226 11.04 28.58 11.84
C ASN A 226 11.82 27.73 12.85
N GLU A 227 11.30 27.58 14.08
CA GLU A 227 11.87 26.70 15.09
C GLU A 227 11.90 25.24 14.60
N LYS A 228 10.79 24.77 14.01
CA LYS A 228 10.71 23.38 13.51
C LYS A 228 11.65 23.15 12.34
N ALA A 229 11.83 24.12 11.46
CA ALA A 229 12.80 24.04 10.37
C ALA A 229 14.23 23.90 10.88
N GLU A 230 14.61 24.72 11.87
CA GLU A 230 15.93 24.65 12.49
C GLU A 230 16.17 23.29 13.16
N VAL A 231 15.19 22.78 13.91
CA VAL A 231 15.26 21.45 14.54
C VAL A 231 15.42 20.35 13.51
N ILE A 232 14.62 20.34 12.43
CA ILE A 232 14.70 19.33 11.37
C ILE A 232 16.08 19.34 10.73
N SER A 233 16.58 20.52 10.33
CA SER A 233 17.87 20.63 9.65
C SER A 233 19.02 20.18 10.54
N LYS A 234 19.11 20.72 11.77
CA LYS A 234 20.18 20.35 12.72
C LYS A 234 20.13 18.86 13.08
N TYR A 235 18.94 18.32 13.31
CA TYR A 235 18.79 16.92 13.70
C TYR A 235 19.26 15.97 12.61
N TRP A 236 18.80 16.16 11.37
CA TRP A 236 19.17 15.26 10.28
C TRP A 236 20.62 15.40 9.84
N GLU A 237 21.20 16.59 9.96
CA GLU A 237 22.65 16.78 9.76
C GLU A 237 23.42 15.94 10.80
N SER A 238 23.11 16.08 12.09
CA SER A 238 23.77 15.29 13.14
C SER A 238 23.50 13.78 13.04
N VAL A 239 22.33 13.34 12.57
CA VAL A 239 22.09 11.91 12.31
C VAL A 239 22.99 11.44 11.16
N GLY A 240 23.08 12.18 10.07
CA GLY A 240 23.97 11.86 8.95
C GLY A 240 25.45 11.85 9.34
N GLU A 241 25.85 12.70 10.27
CA GLU A 241 27.20 12.70 10.83
C GLU A 241 27.55 11.43 11.63
N ASN A 242 26.55 10.71 12.14
CA ASN A 242 26.76 9.55 13.01
C ASN A 242 26.39 8.20 12.36
N ILE A 243 26.05 8.20 11.05
CA ILE A 243 25.85 6.97 10.27
C ILE A 243 26.93 6.91 9.19
N ARG A 244 27.91 6.02 9.39
CA ARG A 244 29.09 5.89 8.54
C ARG A 244 28.73 5.69 7.07
N GLU A 245 27.82 4.78 6.78
CA GLU A 245 27.47 4.40 5.41
C GLU A 245 26.82 5.55 4.64
N TRP A 246 26.14 6.48 5.33
CA TRP A 246 25.56 7.66 4.69
C TRP A 246 26.66 8.63 4.23
N LYS A 247 27.70 8.83 5.05
CA LYS A 247 28.89 9.62 4.65
C LYS A 247 29.62 8.99 3.47
N GLN A 248 29.81 7.67 3.49
CA GLN A 248 30.46 6.95 2.39
C GLN A 248 29.71 7.14 1.07
N VAL A 249 28.37 7.16 1.12
CA VAL A 249 27.56 7.46 -0.07
C VAL A 249 27.75 8.91 -0.54
N GLN A 250 27.75 9.88 0.37
CA GLN A 250 27.98 11.29 0.02
C GLN A 250 29.36 11.51 -0.62
N GLN A 251 30.37 10.80 -0.13
CA GLN A 251 31.76 10.85 -0.63
C GLN A 251 31.95 10.04 -1.92
N GLY A 252 30.94 9.29 -2.36
CA GLY A 252 30.99 8.45 -3.56
C GLY A 252 31.72 7.11 -3.37
N GLU A 253 32.07 6.76 -2.14
CA GLU A 253 32.78 5.51 -1.78
C GLU A 253 31.85 4.29 -1.81
N LEU A 254 30.55 4.48 -1.56
CA LEU A 254 29.55 3.42 -1.52
C LEU A 254 28.33 3.80 -2.36
N ARG A 255 27.84 2.92 -3.24
CA ARG A 255 26.65 3.23 -4.03
C ARG A 255 25.37 2.92 -3.23
N PRO A 256 24.32 3.74 -3.34
CA PRO A 256 23.02 3.45 -2.71
C PRO A 256 22.43 2.08 -3.06
N SER A 257 22.69 1.58 -4.28
CA SER A 257 22.27 0.25 -4.72
C SER A 257 22.99 -0.90 -4.01
N GLU A 258 24.21 -0.68 -3.53
CA GLU A 258 25.01 -1.66 -2.79
C GLU A 258 24.69 -1.61 -1.30
N LEU A 259 24.45 -0.40 -0.77
CA LEU A 259 24.06 -0.20 0.63
C LEU A 259 22.68 -0.79 0.95
N ARG A 260 21.66 -0.54 0.12
CA ARG A 260 20.26 -0.91 0.40
C ARG A 260 20.01 -2.41 0.65
N PRO A 261 20.61 -3.37 -0.07
CA PRO A 261 20.42 -4.78 0.25
C PRO A 261 21.08 -5.21 1.56
N GLU A 262 22.06 -4.46 2.07
CA GLU A 262 22.88 -4.85 3.23
C GLU A 262 22.43 -4.19 4.54
N TYR A 263 21.88 -2.97 4.51
CA TYR A 263 21.61 -2.18 5.72
C TYR A 263 20.14 -1.80 5.89
N VAL A 264 19.69 -1.63 7.14
CA VAL A 264 18.28 -1.28 7.43
C VAL A 264 18.00 0.22 7.42
N HIS A 265 19.01 1.07 7.65
CA HIS A 265 18.84 2.48 7.99
C HIS A 265 18.30 3.38 6.86
N THR A 266 18.30 2.93 5.60
CA THR A 266 17.70 3.69 4.49
C THR A 266 16.21 3.45 4.31
N HIS A 267 15.63 2.50 5.05
CA HIS A 267 14.24 2.15 4.89
C HIS A 267 13.33 3.03 5.73
N ALA A 268 12.17 3.36 5.17
CA ALA A 268 11.20 4.29 5.77
C ALA A 268 10.80 3.93 7.22
N VAL A 269 10.76 2.63 7.57
CA VAL A 269 10.47 2.17 8.94
C VAL A 269 11.54 2.61 9.94
N VAL A 270 12.81 2.60 9.54
CA VAL A 270 13.94 3.00 10.39
C VAL A 270 14.07 4.50 10.47
N LEU A 271 13.92 5.22 9.34
CA LEU A 271 13.84 6.69 9.35
C LEU A 271 12.72 7.19 10.26
N TRP A 272 11.53 6.60 10.17
CA TRP A 272 10.42 6.92 11.07
C TRP A 272 10.80 6.69 12.53
N GLY A 273 11.47 5.56 12.80
CA GLY A 273 12.02 5.22 14.10
C GLY A 273 12.98 6.29 14.63
N MET A 274 13.91 6.73 13.79
CA MET A 274 14.89 7.78 14.09
C MET A 274 14.19 9.10 14.39
N GLY A 275 13.21 9.53 13.61
CA GLY A 275 12.46 10.76 13.88
C GLY A 275 11.72 10.72 15.22
N ALA A 276 11.02 9.61 15.50
CA ALA A 276 10.29 9.44 16.76
C ALA A 276 11.22 9.29 17.98
N MET A 277 12.38 8.65 17.83
CA MET A 277 13.41 8.60 18.87
C MET A 277 14.00 9.99 19.10
N GLY A 278 14.32 10.72 18.02
CA GLY A 278 14.87 12.06 18.07
C GLY A 278 14.00 13.05 18.82
N ARG A 279 12.67 12.95 18.68
CA ARG A 279 11.73 13.75 19.47
C ARG A 279 11.93 13.55 20.97
N THR A 280 12.01 12.30 21.42
CA THR A 280 12.25 11.98 22.83
C THR A 280 13.64 12.43 23.26
N LEU A 281 14.65 12.23 22.42
CA LEU A 281 16.02 12.66 22.69
C LEU A 281 16.10 14.17 22.94
N ILE A 282 15.50 14.99 22.06
CA ILE A 282 15.50 16.45 22.19
C ILE A 282 14.73 16.89 23.44
N GLN A 283 13.63 16.20 23.79
CA GLN A 283 12.84 16.51 24.98
C GLN A 283 13.57 16.18 26.28
N GLU A 284 14.25 15.03 26.36
CA GLU A 284 14.99 14.59 27.57
C GLU A 284 16.35 15.29 27.70
N HIS A 285 16.95 15.70 26.58
CA HIS A 285 18.31 16.24 26.52
C HIS A 285 18.40 17.52 25.66
N PRO A 286 17.63 18.59 25.95
CA PRO A 286 17.52 19.77 25.09
C PRO A 286 18.84 20.50 24.85
N ASN A 287 19.77 20.45 25.80
CA ASN A 287 21.04 21.18 25.74
C ASN A 287 22.19 20.39 25.10
N ASN A 288 22.06 19.08 24.91
CA ASN A 288 23.15 18.22 24.44
C ASN A 288 22.71 17.02 23.60
N TRP A 289 21.51 17.03 23.03
CA TRP A 289 21.01 15.91 22.23
C TRP A 289 21.92 15.58 21.02
N GLN A 290 22.60 16.56 20.42
CA GLN A 290 23.51 16.32 19.28
C GLN A 290 24.65 15.37 19.66
N SER A 291 25.28 15.58 20.81
CA SER A 291 26.41 14.73 21.24
C SER A 291 25.95 13.32 21.60
N GLN A 292 24.72 13.17 22.07
CA GLN A 292 24.12 11.86 22.33
C GLN A 292 23.93 11.04 21.05
N LEU A 293 23.75 11.68 19.88
CA LEU A 293 23.61 11.00 18.59
C LEU A 293 24.88 10.22 18.17
N SER A 294 26.03 10.47 18.80
CA SER A 294 27.25 9.66 18.62
C SER A 294 27.01 8.16 18.81
N ARG A 295 26.10 7.78 19.71
CA ARG A 295 25.70 6.38 19.96
C ARG A 295 25.07 5.69 18.75
N LEU A 296 24.60 6.42 17.74
CA LEU A 296 24.12 5.83 16.49
C LEU A 296 25.23 5.08 15.74
N SER A 297 26.48 5.48 15.95
CA SER A 297 27.64 4.83 15.34
C SER A 297 27.95 3.45 15.97
N ASP A 298 27.48 3.19 17.18
CA ASP A 298 27.64 1.91 17.88
C ASP A 298 26.59 0.86 17.44
N ILE A 299 25.57 1.27 16.70
CA ILE A 299 24.49 0.38 16.25
C ILE A 299 24.96 -0.39 15.01
N ASP A 300 24.90 -1.72 15.07
CA ASP A 300 25.10 -2.55 13.88
C ASP A 300 23.84 -2.51 12.99
N TRP A 301 23.90 -1.69 11.95
CA TRP A 301 22.82 -1.45 10.99
C TRP A 301 22.66 -2.53 9.92
N ARG A 302 23.52 -3.56 9.90
CA ARG A 302 23.46 -4.63 8.89
C ARG A 302 22.19 -5.45 9.08
N ARG A 303 21.59 -5.87 7.97
CA ARG A 303 20.43 -6.77 7.94
C ARG A 303 20.74 -8.17 8.49
N THR A 304 22.02 -8.52 8.56
CA THR A 304 22.50 -9.75 9.21
C THR A 304 22.48 -9.65 10.74
N ASN A 305 22.39 -8.45 11.32
CA ASN A 305 22.22 -8.28 12.76
C ASN A 305 20.85 -8.79 13.19
N LYS A 306 20.86 -9.84 14.02
CA LYS A 306 19.66 -10.52 14.51
C LYS A 306 18.79 -9.64 15.41
N GLU A 307 19.32 -8.57 15.98
CA GLU A 307 18.55 -7.62 16.79
C GLU A 307 17.44 -6.92 16.00
N TRP A 308 17.57 -6.82 14.67
CA TRP A 308 16.52 -6.23 13.82
C TRP A 308 15.31 -7.16 13.62
N GLN A 309 15.43 -8.44 13.94
CA GLN A 309 14.36 -9.43 13.80
C GLN A 309 13.24 -9.18 14.81
N GLY A 310 12.00 -9.08 14.32
CA GLY A 310 10.85 -8.70 15.14
C GLY A 310 10.80 -7.21 15.52
N VAL A 311 11.81 -6.42 15.14
CA VAL A 311 11.84 -4.96 15.25
C VAL A 311 11.31 -4.36 13.95
N CYS A 312 12.14 -4.37 12.90
CA CYS A 312 11.78 -3.91 11.56
C CYS A 312 11.94 -5.00 10.49
N MET A 313 12.58 -6.11 10.83
CA MET A 313 12.79 -7.25 9.94
C MET A 313 11.92 -8.45 10.32
N GLN A 314 11.47 -9.15 9.28
CA GLN A 314 10.91 -10.49 9.37
C GLN A 314 11.66 -11.36 8.35
N ASP A 315 12.52 -12.22 8.86
CA ASP A 315 13.51 -12.96 8.07
C ASP A 315 14.39 -11.98 7.27
N ALA A 316 14.47 -12.10 5.94
CA ALA A 316 15.24 -11.15 5.13
C ALA A 316 14.41 -9.92 4.72
N ASP A 317 13.10 -9.85 4.99
CA ASP A 317 12.28 -8.74 4.52
C ASP A 317 12.22 -7.62 5.56
N ILE A 318 12.22 -6.39 5.07
CA ILE A 318 12.01 -5.20 5.90
C ILE A 318 10.54 -4.83 5.83
N VAL A 319 9.89 -4.86 6.98
CA VAL A 319 8.44 -4.73 7.09
C VAL A 319 8.10 -3.32 7.55
N ASN A 320 7.42 -2.56 6.70
CA ASN A 320 6.97 -1.20 7.00
C ASN A 320 5.48 -1.17 7.38
N ARG A 321 5.19 -1.38 8.67
CA ARG A 321 3.83 -1.33 9.24
C ARG A 321 3.83 -0.43 10.48
N ILE A 322 2.65 -0.01 10.93
CA ILE A 322 2.52 0.82 12.15
C ILE A 322 3.20 0.16 13.34
N GLN A 323 3.03 -1.17 13.51
CA GLN A 323 3.64 -1.88 14.63
C GLN A 323 5.17 -1.94 14.54
N THR A 324 5.73 -2.25 13.37
CA THR A 324 7.18 -2.33 13.21
C THR A 324 7.86 -0.96 13.34
N ARG A 325 7.19 0.11 12.91
CA ARG A 325 7.62 1.50 13.18
C ARG A 325 7.75 1.77 14.68
N LYS A 326 6.72 1.41 15.47
CA LYS A 326 6.76 1.54 16.94
C LYS A 326 7.86 0.69 17.56
N ASN A 327 7.99 -0.57 17.17
CA ASN A 327 9.06 -1.45 17.67
C ASN A 327 10.44 -0.87 17.37
N THR A 328 10.63 -0.32 16.16
CA THR A 328 11.88 0.33 15.75
C THR A 328 12.19 1.54 16.61
N THR A 329 11.21 2.38 16.91
CA THR A 329 11.40 3.50 17.85
C THR A 329 11.81 3.02 19.24
N VAL A 330 11.13 2.02 19.79
CA VAL A 330 11.46 1.46 21.12
C VAL A 330 12.88 0.90 21.14
N PHE A 331 13.26 0.14 20.10
CA PHE A 331 14.61 -0.40 19.96
C PHE A 331 15.67 0.71 19.90
N LEU A 332 15.46 1.73 19.06
CA LEU A 332 16.39 2.86 18.96
C LEU A 332 16.49 3.63 20.27
N LYS A 333 15.38 3.95 20.93
CA LYS A 333 15.40 4.59 22.27
C LYS A 333 16.22 3.78 23.27
N ALA A 334 16.07 2.46 23.29
CA ALA A 334 16.85 1.58 24.16
C ALA A 334 18.34 1.63 23.83
N LYS A 335 18.73 1.58 22.56
CA LYS A 335 20.14 1.72 22.12
C LYS A 335 20.74 3.09 22.47
N MET A 336 19.91 4.13 22.44
CA MET A 336 20.31 5.49 22.84
C MET A 336 20.34 5.69 24.36
N GLY A 337 19.88 4.72 25.16
CA GLY A 337 19.78 4.84 26.62
C GLY A 337 18.70 5.80 27.11
N LEU A 338 17.70 6.08 26.27
CA LEU A 338 16.61 6.99 26.59
C LEU A 338 15.53 6.33 27.44
N GLY A 339 14.89 7.14 28.27
CA GLY A 339 13.71 6.73 29.03
C GLY A 339 12.60 6.24 28.10
N LEU A 340 11.89 5.20 28.50
CA LEU A 340 10.58 4.96 27.91
C LEU A 340 9.60 5.90 28.61
N SER A 341 8.88 6.72 27.85
CA SER A 341 7.88 7.61 28.46
C SER A 341 6.82 6.76 29.19
N PRO A 342 6.39 7.17 30.40
CA PRO A 342 5.30 6.48 31.12
C PRO A 342 3.93 6.59 30.43
N THR A 343 3.82 7.23 29.26
CA THR A 343 2.57 7.48 28.54
C THR A 343 2.04 6.24 27.80
N LYS A 344 1.75 5.21 28.59
CA LYS A 344 0.81 4.07 28.46
C LYS A 344 1.44 2.89 29.19
N GLY A 345 1.32 2.93 30.52
CA GLY A 345 1.71 1.87 31.44
C GLY A 345 1.33 0.49 30.89
N THR A 346 2.27 -0.45 31.07
CA THR A 346 2.26 -1.85 30.61
C THR A 346 2.58 -2.14 29.15
N SER A 347 2.44 -1.25 28.16
CA SER A 347 2.66 -1.65 26.75
C SER A 347 4.09 -1.46 26.24
N GLU A 348 4.70 -0.28 26.42
CA GLU A 348 6.06 -0.02 25.92
C GLU A 348 7.15 -0.72 26.74
N GLU A 349 6.98 -0.83 28.05
CA GLU A 349 7.89 -1.59 28.91
C GLU A 349 7.78 -3.10 28.65
N LYS A 350 6.57 -3.63 28.39
CA LYS A 350 6.42 -5.01 27.91
C LYS A 350 7.06 -5.18 26.53
N LEU A 351 6.88 -4.23 25.60
CA LEU A 351 7.54 -4.27 24.29
C LEU A 351 9.07 -4.20 24.41
N LYS A 352 9.63 -3.32 25.24
CA LYS A 352 11.08 -3.26 25.50
C LYS A 352 11.57 -4.53 26.16
N THR A 353 10.81 -5.07 27.10
CA THR A 353 11.13 -6.37 27.72
C THR A 353 11.05 -7.49 26.67
N GLU A 354 10.08 -7.49 25.77
CA GLU A 354 9.97 -8.48 24.68
C GLU A 354 11.04 -8.30 23.60
N ILE A 355 11.45 -7.07 23.28
CA ILE A 355 12.48 -6.76 22.29
C ILE A 355 13.88 -7.03 22.86
N LEU A 356 14.15 -6.62 24.11
CA LEU A 356 15.44 -6.81 24.78
C LEU A 356 15.62 -8.22 25.38
N LYS A 357 14.55 -8.89 25.86
CA LYS A 357 14.63 -10.33 26.23
C LYS A 357 14.68 -11.23 25.00
N LYS A 358 14.34 -10.74 23.81
CA LYS A 358 14.65 -11.40 22.52
C LYS A 358 16.12 -11.14 22.11
N GLY A 359 17.07 -11.28 23.05
CA GLY A 359 18.34 -11.92 22.69
C GLY A 359 18.04 -13.31 22.12
N PRO A 360 18.87 -13.86 21.21
CA PRO A 360 18.44 -14.75 20.15
C PRO A 360 17.53 -15.83 20.71
N LYS A 361 16.23 -15.75 20.38
CA LYS A 361 15.42 -16.96 20.40
C LYS A 361 16.01 -17.84 19.31
N THR A 362 16.95 -18.68 19.71
CA THR A 362 17.24 -19.93 19.06
C THR A 362 15.90 -20.60 18.81
N ASN A 363 15.57 -20.66 17.52
CA ASN A 363 14.49 -21.38 16.84
C ASN A 363 13.47 -20.49 16.12
N LEU A 364 13.95 -19.70 15.16
CA LEU A 364 13.33 -19.70 13.83
C LEU A 364 14.40 -20.15 12.82
N PRO A 365 14.13 -21.14 11.94
CA PRO A 365 15.16 -21.67 11.06
C PRO A 365 15.66 -20.60 10.09
N LEU A 366 16.95 -20.69 9.74
CA LEU A 366 17.52 -20.10 8.53
C LEU A 366 16.47 -20.04 7.43
N ARG A 367 16.18 -18.83 6.91
CA ARG A 367 15.16 -18.61 5.87
C ARG A 367 15.33 -19.66 4.78
N ILE A 368 14.44 -20.63 4.77
CA ILE A 368 14.50 -21.74 3.82
C ILE A 368 14.09 -21.13 2.49
N LYS A 369 15.06 -20.85 1.63
CA LYS A 369 14.77 -20.31 0.29
C LYS A 369 13.96 -21.34 -0.47
N ASN A 370 14.53 -22.52 -0.73
CA ASN A 370 13.79 -23.66 -1.23
C ASN A 370 13.96 -24.83 -0.25
N GLY A 371 12.85 -25.45 0.15
CA GLY A 371 12.88 -26.59 1.04
C GLY A 371 11.52 -26.97 1.58
N PHE A 372 11.48 -27.98 2.44
CA PHE A 372 10.24 -28.37 3.12
C PHE A 372 10.52 -28.91 4.52
N ILE A 373 9.51 -28.80 5.37
CA ILE A 373 9.48 -29.42 6.70
C ILE A 373 8.46 -30.54 6.62
N LEU A 374 8.85 -31.77 6.97
CA LEU A 374 7.95 -32.91 7.11
C LEU A 374 8.18 -33.53 8.49
N HIS A 375 7.12 -33.66 9.29
CA HIS A 375 7.19 -34.17 10.67
C HIS A 375 8.20 -33.44 11.58
N GLY A 376 8.46 -32.16 11.31
CA GLY A 376 9.38 -31.33 12.09
C GLY A 376 10.83 -31.35 11.58
N GLU A 377 11.17 -32.23 10.63
CA GLU A 377 12.49 -32.27 10.01
C GLU A 377 12.56 -31.37 8.78
N LEU A 378 13.57 -30.52 8.73
CA LEU A 378 13.80 -29.57 7.65
C LEU A 378 14.74 -30.17 6.60
N ARG A 379 14.32 -30.17 5.33
CA ARG A 379 15.16 -30.44 4.16
C ARG A 379 15.36 -29.18 3.33
N HIS A 380 16.62 -28.84 3.07
CA HIS A 380 17.03 -27.73 2.21
C HIS A 380 17.27 -28.22 0.78
N LEU A 381 16.75 -27.48 -0.20
CA LEU A 381 16.86 -27.81 -1.61
C LEU A 381 17.37 -26.59 -2.39
N SER A 382 17.99 -26.83 -3.56
CA SER A 382 18.61 -25.76 -4.34
C SER A 382 17.58 -24.89 -5.06
N ASN A 383 16.52 -25.50 -5.58
CA ASN A 383 15.47 -24.82 -6.33
C ASN A 383 14.06 -25.39 -6.03
N ALA A 384 13.01 -24.69 -6.49
CA ALA A 384 11.63 -25.10 -6.25
C ALA A 384 11.23 -26.43 -6.92
N LYS A 385 11.87 -26.80 -8.04
CA LYS A 385 11.63 -28.09 -8.71
C LYS A 385 12.16 -29.24 -7.87
N ASP A 386 13.33 -29.08 -7.28
CA ASP A 386 13.91 -30.08 -6.37
C ASP A 386 13.02 -30.29 -5.13
N VAL A 387 12.33 -29.24 -4.65
CA VAL A 387 11.34 -29.38 -3.55
C VAL A 387 10.18 -30.27 -3.98
N LEU A 388 9.66 -30.09 -5.20
CA LEU A 388 8.60 -30.95 -5.72
C LEU A 388 9.05 -32.42 -5.81
N ILE A 389 10.22 -32.64 -6.41
CA ILE A 389 10.79 -33.98 -6.62
C ILE A 389 11.02 -34.67 -5.28
N GLU A 390 11.70 -34.01 -4.35
CA GLU A 390 12.08 -34.61 -3.07
C GLU A 390 10.86 -34.87 -2.17
N VAL A 391 9.84 -34.02 -2.20
CA VAL A 391 8.57 -34.28 -1.48
C VAL A 391 7.89 -35.52 -2.02
N LEU A 392 7.70 -35.63 -3.34
CA LEU A 392 7.04 -36.80 -3.95
C LEU A 392 7.82 -38.08 -3.69
N LYS A 393 9.15 -38.02 -3.79
CA LYS A 393 10.04 -39.14 -3.45
C LYS A 393 9.88 -39.56 -2.00
N THR A 394 9.96 -38.61 -1.06
CA THR A 394 9.84 -38.88 0.38
C THR A 394 8.50 -39.53 0.73
N LEU A 395 7.38 -39.04 0.15
CA LEU A 395 6.07 -39.66 0.38
C LEU A 395 5.99 -41.08 -0.18
N SER A 396 6.60 -41.33 -1.35
CA SER A 396 6.66 -42.67 -1.95
C SER A 396 7.57 -43.65 -1.23
N ASP A 397 8.59 -43.16 -0.51
CA ASP A 397 9.48 -43.99 0.32
C ASP A 397 8.75 -44.45 1.60
N VAL A 398 7.83 -43.65 2.11
CA VAL A 398 7.02 -43.96 3.29
C VAL A 398 5.85 -44.89 2.95
N ASP A 399 5.22 -44.72 1.78
CA ASP A 399 4.10 -45.53 1.31
C ASP A 399 4.32 -45.93 -0.15
N TYR A 400 4.64 -47.22 -0.38
CA TYR A 400 4.94 -47.75 -1.71
C TYR A 400 3.74 -47.68 -2.68
N THR A 401 2.51 -47.60 -2.16
CA THR A 401 1.29 -47.47 -2.99
C THR A 401 0.94 -46.01 -3.28
N PHE A 402 1.66 -45.05 -2.69
CA PHE A 402 1.38 -43.62 -2.83
C PHE A 402 1.36 -43.18 -4.29
N LEU A 403 2.34 -43.59 -5.11
CA LEU A 403 2.47 -43.11 -6.50
C LEU A 403 1.31 -43.59 -7.37
N GLU A 404 0.85 -44.82 -7.18
CA GLU A 404 -0.30 -45.38 -7.90
C GLU A 404 -1.58 -44.64 -7.53
N ARG A 405 -1.84 -44.49 -6.22
CA ARG A 405 -3.00 -43.73 -5.74
C ARG A 405 -2.93 -42.29 -6.20
N PHE A 406 -1.76 -41.67 -6.09
CA PHE A 406 -1.55 -40.29 -6.51
C PHE A 406 -1.86 -40.18 -7.98
N ALA A 407 -1.19 -40.92 -8.88
CA ALA A 407 -1.37 -40.87 -10.33
C ALA A 407 -2.78 -41.25 -10.82
N SER A 408 -3.58 -41.94 -10.00
CA SER A 408 -4.97 -42.31 -10.31
C SER A 408 -6.00 -41.20 -10.04
N LEU A 409 -5.61 -40.05 -9.48
CA LEU A 409 -6.57 -38.99 -9.16
C LEU A 409 -7.24 -38.43 -10.42
N PRO A 410 -8.56 -38.20 -10.41
CA PRO A 410 -9.28 -37.62 -11.56
C PRO A 410 -8.92 -36.15 -11.83
N LYS A 411 -8.16 -35.48 -10.95
CA LYS A 411 -7.92 -34.02 -10.94
C LYS A 411 -6.44 -33.59 -11.09
N HIS A 412 -5.58 -34.36 -11.77
CA HIS A 412 -4.19 -33.95 -12.05
C HIS A 412 -4.06 -32.76 -13.01
N GLY A 413 -5.11 -32.39 -13.72
CA GLY A 413 -5.08 -31.35 -14.75
C GLY A 413 -6.14 -31.64 -15.79
N ARG A 414 -6.35 -30.72 -16.74
CA ARG A 414 -7.36 -30.90 -17.79
C ARG A 414 -6.99 -32.00 -18.80
N THR A 415 -5.69 -32.19 -19.04
CA THR A 415 -5.16 -33.17 -20.02
C THR A 415 -3.83 -33.83 -19.63
N ARG A 416 -3.09 -33.32 -18.62
CA ARG A 416 -1.74 -33.78 -18.26
C ARG A 416 -1.71 -34.47 -16.90
N ARG A 417 -0.87 -35.49 -16.75
CA ARG A 417 -0.53 -36.09 -15.45
C ARG A 417 0.67 -35.38 -14.84
N PHE A 418 0.70 -35.23 -13.52
CA PHE A 418 1.88 -34.69 -12.82
C PHE A 418 2.95 -35.75 -12.58
N VAL A 419 2.52 -37.00 -12.35
CA VAL A 419 3.36 -38.17 -12.14
C VAL A 419 2.81 -39.33 -12.98
N ALA A 420 3.68 -40.09 -13.63
CA ALA A 420 3.29 -41.24 -14.44
C ALA A 420 4.44 -42.26 -14.59
N PRO A 421 4.13 -43.55 -14.85
CA PRO A 421 5.15 -44.56 -15.17
C PRO A 421 5.85 -44.34 -16.51
N ASN A 422 5.17 -43.69 -17.46
CA ASN A 422 5.71 -43.31 -18.76
C ASN A 422 5.76 -41.79 -18.88
N ARG A 423 6.92 -41.25 -19.28
CA ARG A 423 7.13 -39.80 -19.46
C ARG A 423 6.20 -39.18 -20.50
N GLU A 424 5.78 -39.93 -21.52
CA GLU A 424 4.86 -39.41 -22.55
C GLU A 424 3.47 -39.09 -21.97
N ASP A 425 3.07 -39.75 -20.88
CA ASP A 425 1.78 -39.49 -20.21
C ASP A 425 1.78 -38.18 -19.41
N LEU A 426 2.96 -37.62 -19.11
CA LEU A 426 3.09 -36.30 -18.47
C LEU A 426 2.77 -35.18 -19.45
N TYR A 427 3.08 -35.37 -20.73
CA TYR A 427 2.88 -34.41 -21.80
C TYR A 427 2.26 -35.07 -23.06
N PRO A 428 0.99 -35.50 -23.01
CA PRO A 428 0.37 -36.22 -24.13
C PRO A 428 0.40 -35.41 -25.43
N GLY A 429 0.91 -36.02 -26.51
CA GLY A 429 1.03 -35.40 -27.84
C GLY A 429 2.15 -34.36 -27.96
N ARG A 430 3.05 -34.27 -26.96
CA ARG A 430 4.16 -33.30 -26.91
C ARG A 430 5.45 -33.96 -26.44
N SER A 431 5.99 -34.86 -27.26
CA SER A 431 7.22 -35.61 -26.97
C SER A 431 8.45 -34.71 -26.79
N ASP A 432 8.44 -33.51 -27.38
CA ASP A 432 9.43 -32.46 -27.12
C ASP A 432 9.47 -32.07 -25.64
N LEU A 433 8.31 -31.80 -25.04
CA LEU A 433 8.19 -31.47 -23.62
C LEU A 433 8.43 -32.68 -22.73
N ALA A 434 7.99 -33.86 -23.16
CA ALA A 434 8.24 -35.11 -22.43
C ALA A 434 9.73 -35.40 -22.31
N SER A 435 10.53 -35.09 -23.34
CA SER A 435 11.98 -35.26 -23.31
C SER A 435 12.69 -34.19 -22.46
N GLU A 436 12.27 -32.93 -22.54
CA GLU A 436 12.98 -31.81 -21.89
C GLU A 436 12.59 -31.62 -20.42
N PHE A 437 11.32 -31.85 -20.08
CA PHE A 437 10.77 -31.45 -18.78
C PHE A 437 10.30 -32.61 -17.91
N SER A 438 10.60 -33.86 -18.27
CA SER A 438 10.33 -35.02 -17.40
C SER A 438 11.58 -35.40 -16.62
N HIS A 439 11.41 -35.66 -15.33
CA HIS A 439 12.48 -36.14 -14.46
C HIS A 439 12.09 -37.47 -13.85
N GLU A 440 12.94 -38.49 -14.01
CA GLU A 440 12.78 -39.77 -13.31
C GLU A 440 13.29 -39.59 -11.88
N PHE A 441 12.40 -39.70 -10.90
CA PHE A 441 12.75 -39.51 -9.48
C PHE A 441 12.75 -40.81 -8.67
N LYS A 442 12.20 -41.88 -9.27
CA LYS A 442 12.14 -43.26 -8.78
C LYS A 442 12.19 -44.19 -10.00
N PRO A 443 12.81 -45.39 -9.92
CA PRO A 443 12.84 -46.33 -11.03
C PRO A 443 11.44 -46.57 -11.60
N GLY A 444 11.24 -46.25 -12.87
CA GLY A 444 9.97 -46.42 -13.57
C GLY A 444 8.90 -45.38 -13.22
N TRP A 445 9.24 -44.26 -12.57
CA TRP A 445 8.30 -43.18 -12.22
C TRP A 445 8.86 -41.80 -12.54
N TRP A 446 8.07 -41.03 -13.29
CA TRP A 446 8.44 -39.73 -13.83
C TRP A 446 7.57 -38.62 -13.27
N VAL A 447 8.14 -37.42 -13.12
CA VAL A 447 7.43 -36.19 -12.75
C VAL A 447 7.65 -35.08 -13.77
N GLY A 448 6.59 -34.33 -14.08
CA GLY A 448 6.65 -33.17 -14.96
C GLY A 448 7.19 -31.93 -14.23
N THR A 449 8.24 -31.31 -14.77
CA THR A 449 8.96 -30.19 -14.12
C THR A 449 8.74 -28.83 -14.78
N ASN A 450 8.01 -28.77 -15.91
CA ASN A 450 7.53 -27.51 -16.51
C ASN A 450 6.30 -26.97 -15.77
N VAL A 451 6.51 -26.58 -14.51
CA VAL A 451 5.46 -26.12 -13.59
C VAL A 451 5.89 -24.86 -12.84
N SER A 452 4.96 -23.94 -12.65
CA SER A 452 5.19 -22.71 -11.86
C SER A 452 5.22 -23.00 -10.35
N LYS A 453 5.75 -22.08 -9.54
CA LYS A 453 5.75 -22.21 -8.06
C LYS A 453 4.33 -22.41 -7.49
N GLN A 454 3.32 -21.76 -8.08
CA GLN A 454 1.92 -21.91 -7.68
C GLN A 454 1.39 -23.31 -8.01
N GLN A 455 1.78 -23.86 -9.17
CA GLN A 455 1.43 -25.22 -9.55
C GLN A 455 2.14 -26.24 -8.66
N ILE A 456 3.42 -26.05 -8.34
CA ILE A 456 4.17 -26.90 -7.39
C ILE A 456 3.43 -26.98 -6.05
N ARG A 457 3.00 -25.84 -5.51
CA ARG A 457 2.22 -25.80 -4.27
C ARG A 457 0.94 -26.65 -4.37
N LYS A 458 0.17 -26.48 -5.45
CA LYS A 458 -1.08 -27.22 -5.67
C LYS A 458 -0.85 -28.74 -5.83
N ILE A 459 0.23 -29.13 -6.50
CA ILE A 459 0.61 -30.55 -6.65
C ILE A 459 0.93 -31.16 -5.29
N ILE A 460 1.69 -30.43 -4.45
CA ILE A 460 2.06 -30.91 -3.12
C ILE A 460 0.87 -30.92 -2.15
N GLU A 461 -0.06 -29.97 -2.27
CA GLU A 461 -1.34 -29.99 -1.53
C GLU A 461 -2.13 -31.27 -1.84
N LEU A 462 -2.30 -31.61 -3.13
CA LEU A 462 -2.94 -32.87 -3.55
C LEU A 462 -2.16 -34.11 -3.07
N ALA A 463 -0.83 -34.06 -3.09
CA ALA A 463 0.00 -35.14 -2.59
C ALA A 463 -0.21 -35.37 -1.08
N CYS A 464 -0.37 -34.28 -0.30
CA CYS A 464 -0.69 -34.37 1.11
C CYS A 464 -2.07 -35.00 1.36
N GLU A 465 -3.07 -34.68 0.54
CA GLU A 465 -4.40 -35.32 0.63
C GLU A 465 -4.31 -36.84 0.43
N VAL A 466 -3.57 -37.30 -0.60
CA VAL A 466 -3.39 -38.74 -0.88
C VAL A 466 -2.54 -39.44 0.19
N ALA A 467 -1.58 -38.73 0.78
CA ALA A 467 -0.75 -39.22 1.88
C ALA A 467 -1.43 -39.08 3.26
N ARG A 468 -2.66 -38.53 3.33
CA ARG A 468 -3.37 -38.24 4.58
C ARG A 468 -2.57 -37.36 5.55
N LEU A 469 -1.87 -36.37 5.01
CA LEU A 469 -1.10 -35.36 5.76
C LEU A 469 -1.80 -34.00 5.70
N ASN A 470 -1.74 -33.27 6.81
CA ASN A 470 -2.19 -31.88 6.85
C ASN A 470 -1.14 -30.94 6.24
N PHE A 471 -1.42 -30.42 5.05
CA PHE A 471 -0.59 -29.38 4.43
C PHE A 471 -0.60 -28.10 5.28
N GLY A 472 0.58 -27.52 5.49
CA GLY A 472 0.76 -26.33 6.32
C GLY A 472 1.02 -26.60 7.81
N SER A 473 0.77 -27.81 8.32
CA SER A 473 1.11 -28.19 9.71
C SER A 473 2.07 -29.38 9.79
N GLN A 474 1.76 -30.50 9.11
CA GLN A 474 2.61 -31.70 9.07
C GLN A 474 3.61 -31.67 7.93
N LEU A 475 3.24 -31.06 6.79
CA LEU A 475 4.13 -30.77 5.68
C LEU A 475 4.06 -29.28 5.33
N LYS A 476 5.17 -28.55 5.40
CA LYS A 476 5.29 -27.14 5.01
C LYS A 476 6.34 -27.00 3.91
N ILE A 477 6.06 -26.23 2.87
CA ILE A 477 7.01 -25.98 1.78
C ILE A 477 7.42 -24.52 1.68
N TYR A 478 8.63 -24.31 1.17
CA TYR A 478 9.26 -23.03 0.88
C TYR A 478 9.78 -23.09 -0.55
N LEU A 479 9.35 -22.17 -1.42
CA LEU A 479 9.58 -22.25 -2.87
C LEU A 479 10.25 -20.99 -3.44
N GLY A 480 11.15 -20.36 -2.68
CA GLY A 480 12.08 -19.35 -3.15
C GLY A 480 11.60 -17.92 -3.02
#